data_AF-A0A4Y6PN44-F1
#
_entry.id   AF-A0A4Y6PN44-F1
#
_cell.length_a   1.000
_cell.length_b   1.000
_cell.length_c   1.000
_cell.angle_alpha   90.00
_cell.angle_beta   90.00
_cell.angle_gamma   90.00
#
_symmetry.space_group_name_H-M   'P 1'
#
loop_
_entity.id
_entity.type
_entity.pdbx_description
1 polymer ?
#
loop_
_entity_poly.entity_id
_entity_poly.type
_entity_poly.pdbx_seq_one_letter_code
_entity_poly.pdbx_strand_id
1 'polypeptide(L)'
;MSDRVTFEDEISALEAKLARARDELDDLEQRWRAYDLKTQETRQALANLRRTLRGELPDGEEQGVASQIDKVDINPDSGRPARGARRDQIEQICKRIGRTQESFRTVDVLNVLEDIEGELTDGMKSYTYAVMTTLQEEGVVDKVGRGRWKLAS
;
A
#
# COMPACT_ATOMS: atom_id res chain seq x y z
N MET A 1 18.55 -58.06 6.32
CA MET A 1 17.62 -57.29 7.18
C MET A 1 17.69 -55.86 6.68
N SER A 2 16.57 -55.29 6.26
CA SER A 2 16.55 -53.90 5.79
C SER A 2 16.27 -53.01 6.99
N ASP A 3 17.28 -52.28 7.46
CA ASP A 3 17.09 -51.24 8.47
C ASP A 3 16.20 -50.15 7.86
N ARG A 4 14.97 -50.05 8.38
CA ARG A 4 14.09 -48.92 8.10
C ARG A 4 14.66 -47.71 8.84
N VAL A 5 15.34 -46.84 8.12
CA VAL A 5 15.73 -45.52 8.61
C VAL A 5 14.44 -44.68 8.77
N THR A 6 14.12 -44.31 10.00
CA THR A 6 12.95 -43.47 10.33
C THR A 6 13.41 -42.04 10.60
N PHE A 7 12.83 -41.08 9.87
CA PHE A 7 13.17 -39.64 9.93
C PHE A 7 12.23 -38.83 10.85
N GLU A 8 11.44 -39.50 11.70
CA GLU A 8 10.41 -38.87 12.53
C GLU A 8 10.97 -37.79 13.47
N ASP A 9 12.18 -38.00 13.99
CA ASP A 9 12.87 -37.03 14.85
C ASP A 9 13.29 -35.77 14.06
N GLU A 10 13.76 -35.94 12.83
CA GLU A 10 14.16 -34.82 11.96
C GLU A 10 12.95 -34.03 11.47
N ILE A 11 11.85 -34.73 11.15
CA ILE A 11 10.58 -34.11 10.77
C ILE A 11 10.03 -33.29 11.94
N SER A 12 9.98 -33.87 13.14
CA SER A 12 9.50 -33.19 14.35
C SER A 12 10.37 -31.97 14.69
N ALA A 13 11.69 -32.07 14.53
CA ALA A 13 12.60 -30.96 14.73
C ALA A 13 12.42 -29.83 13.70
N LEU A 14 12.14 -30.17 12.43
CA LEU A 14 11.86 -29.20 11.37
C LEU A 14 10.50 -28.53 11.55
N GLU A 15 9.48 -29.28 11.95
CA GLU A 15 8.15 -28.73 12.29
C GLU A 15 8.23 -27.74 13.45
N ALA A 16 8.99 -28.07 14.50
CA ALA A 16 9.22 -27.15 15.62
C ALA A 16 9.98 -25.88 15.20
N LYS A 17 10.96 -25.98 14.29
CA LYS A 17 11.66 -24.81 13.72
C LYS A 17 10.73 -23.96 12.87
N LEU A 18 9.87 -24.58 12.09
CA LEU A 18 8.91 -23.90 11.23
C LEU A 18 7.85 -23.16 12.06
N ALA A 19 7.36 -23.75 13.14
CA ALA A 19 6.46 -23.09 14.09
C ALA A 19 7.11 -21.85 14.71
N ARG A 20 8.35 -21.98 15.21
CA ARG A 20 9.10 -20.84 15.77
C ARG A 20 9.34 -19.73 14.76
N ALA A 21 9.70 -20.08 13.52
CA ALA A 21 9.93 -19.09 12.48
C ALA A 21 8.64 -18.33 12.10
N ARG A 22 7.46 -18.97 12.18
CA ARG A 22 6.17 -18.30 11.99
C ARG A 22 5.85 -17.35 13.14
N ASP A 23 6.05 -17.79 14.38
CA ASP A 23 5.83 -16.94 15.56
C ASP A 23 6.76 -15.71 15.52
N GLU A 24 8.04 -15.89 15.15
CA GLU A 24 8.99 -14.79 14.98
C GLU A 24 8.58 -13.81 13.86
N LEU A 25 8.00 -14.32 12.76
CA LEU A 25 7.52 -13.50 11.66
C LEU A 25 6.31 -12.65 12.08
N ASP A 26 5.34 -13.25 12.78
CA ASP A 26 4.18 -12.53 13.32
C ASP A 26 4.61 -11.43 14.31
N ASP A 27 5.59 -11.72 15.17
CA ASP A 27 6.16 -10.77 16.13
C ASP A 27 6.84 -9.58 15.41
N LEU A 28 7.59 -9.87 14.33
CA LEU A 28 8.24 -8.85 13.51
C LEU A 28 7.22 -8.00 12.75
N GLU A 29 6.17 -8.60 12.20
CA GLU A 29 5.10 -7.87 11.54
C GLU A 29 4.37 -6.93 12.51
N GLN A 30 4.05 -7.39 13.72
CA GLN A 30 3.42 -6.56 14.74
C GLN A 30 4.32 -5.37 15.13
N ARG A 31 5.62 -5.60 15.33
CA ARG A 31 6.58 -4.53 15.62
C ARG A 31 6.67 -3.55 14.46
N TRP A 32 6.73 -4.03 13.22
CA TRP A 32 6.76 -3.17 12.04
C TRP A 32 5.53 -2.29 11.95
N ARG A 33 4.32 -2.84 12.14
CA ARG A 33 3.06 -2.06 12.17
C ARG A 33 3.06 -0.99 13.27
N ALA A 34 3.55 -1.33 14.47
CA ALA A 34 3.66 -0.39 15.58
C ALA A 34 4.67 0.76 15.28
N TYR A 35 5.80 0.43 14.65
CA TYR A 35 6.77 1.44 14.22
C TYR A 35 6.23 2.35 13.12
N ASP A 36 5.46 1.82 12.16
CA ASP A 36 4.86 2.63 11.11
C ASP A 36 3.84 3.62 11.69
N LEU A 37 2.95 3.16 12.60
CA LEU A 37 2.01 4.03 13.30
C LEU A 37 2.73 5.19 14.02
N LYS A 38 3.77 4.88 14.79
CA LYS A 38 4.57 5.89 15.51
C LYS A 38 5.30 6.84 14.55
N THR A 39 5.73 6.34 13.39
CA THR A 39 6.39 7.15 12.35
C THR A 39 5.39 8.09 11.67
N GLN A 40 4.15 7.65 11.45
CA GLN A 40 3.08 8.48 10.91
C GLN A 40 2.67 9.58 11.89
N GLU A 41 2.45 9.24 13.16
CA GLU A 41 2.14 10.21 14.23
C GLU A 41 3.22 11.29 14.36
N THR A 42 4.49 10.90 14.33
CA THR A 42 5.61 11.86 14.43
C THR A 42 5.74 12.74 13.18
N ARG A 43 5.47 12.22 11.97
CA ARG A 43 5.41 13.05 10.76
C ARG A 43 4.26 14.05 10.83
N GLN A 44 3.10 13.65 11.34
CA GLN A 44 1.95 14.53 11.49
C GLN A 44 2.22 15.62 12.53
N ALA A 45 2.82 15.27 13.68
CA ALA A 45 3.23 16.23 14.68
C ALA A 45 4.24 17.25 14.12
N LEU A 46 5.22 16.81 13.32
CA LEU A 46 6.17 17.70 12.65
C LEU A 46 5.50 18.62 11.62
N ALA A 47 4.53 18.12 10.86
CA ALA A 47 3.78 18.93 9.89
C ALA A 47 2.97 20.02 10.61
N ASN A 48 2.27 19.65 11.68
CA ASN A 48 1.52 20.60 12.52
C ASN A 48 2.45 21.67 13.10
N LEU A 49 3.59 21.27 13.65
CA LEU A 49 4.55 22.19 14.26
C LEU A 49 5.16 23.16 13.23
N ARG A 50 5.46 22.69 12.01
CA ARG A 50 5.92 23.55 10.90
C ARG A 50 4.87 24.57 10.47
N ARG A 51 3.58 24.22 10.50
CA ARG A 51 2.47 25.13 10.17
C ARG A 51 2.23 26.16 11.27
N THR A 52 2.26 25.74 12.54
CA THR A 52 2.18 26.68 13.68
C THR A 52 3.29 27.73 13.62
N LEU A 53 4.51 27.34 13.24
CA LEU A 53 5.62 28.27 13.04
C LEU A 53 5.42 29.24 11.87
N ARG A 54 4.54 28.93 10.91
CA ARG A 54 4.17 29.81 9.79
C ARG A 54 2.94 30.69 10.07
N GLY A 55 2.32 30.54 11.25
CA GLY A 55 1.11 31.32 11.62
C GLY A 55 -0.19 30.78 11.02
N GLU A 56 -0.18 29.57 10.47
CA GLU A 56 -1.38 28.88 9.97
C GLU A 56 -2.09 28.18 11.16
N LEU A 57 -3.40 28.39 11.31
CA LEU A 57 -4.20 27.68 12.33
C LEU A 57 -4.22 26.18 11.99
N PRO A 58 -4.10 25.28 12.99
CA PRO A 58 -4.29 23.85 12.75
C PRO A 58 -5.74 23.64 12.31
N ASP A 59 -5.91 22.89 11.21
CA ASP A 59 -7.24 22.49 10.75
C ASP A 59 -7.94 21.78 11.92
N GLY A 60 -8.99 22.41 12.44
CA GLY A 60 -9.82 21.82 13.49
C GLY A 60 -10.54 20.63 12.90
N GLU A 61 -10.17 19.42 13.31
CA GLU A 61 -10.92 18.16 13.13
C GLU A 61 -11.71 18.05 11.81
N GLU A 62 -11.14 18.45 10.67
CA GLU A 62 -11.71 18.08 9.38
C GLU A 62 -11.19 16.70 9.01
N GLN A 63 -12.05 15.72 9.28
CA GLN A 63 -12.10 14.37 8.73
C GLN A 63 -11.13 14.13 7.57
N GLY A 64 -10.09 13.38 7.90
CA GLY A 64 -9.17 12.84 6.93
C GLY A 64 -7.95 12.31 7.65
N VAL A 65 -8.12 11.23 8.40
CA VAL A 65 -7.08 10.20 8.48
C VAL A 65 -6.45 10.18 7.10
N ALA A 66 -5.14 10.42 6.96
CA ALA A 66 -4.47 10.16 5.71
C ALA A 66 -4.72 8.67 5.46
N SER A 67 -5.79 8.35 4.72
CA SER A 67 -6.38 7.01 4.74
C SER A 67 -5.25 6.11 4.30
N GLN A 68 -4.79 5.28 5.22
CA GLN A 68 -3.82 4.26 4.89
C GLN A 68 -4.45 3.51 3.72
N ILE A 69 -3.77 3.56 2.58
CA ILE A 69 -4.26 2.90 1.39
C ILE A 69 -3.92 1.44 1.63
N ASP A 70 -4.90 0.69 2.07
CA ASP A 70 -4.71 -0.70 2.49
C ASP A 70 -4.41 -1.58 1.29
N LYS A 71 -3.71 -2.68 1.56
CA LYS A 71 -3.52 -3.76 0.59
C LYS A 71 -4.89 -4.33 0.22
N VAL A 72 -5.11 -4.62 -1.05
CA VAL A 72 -6.39 -5.21 -1.46
C VAL A 72 -6.40 -6.69 -1.10
N ASP A 73 -7.42 -7.08 -0.34
CA ASP A 73 -7.69 -8.47 -0.03
C ASP A 73 -8.06 -9.25 -1.29
N ILE A 74 -7.31 -10.34 -1.49
CA ILE A 74 -7.55 -11.30 -2.57
C ILE A 74 -8.40 -12.42 -2.00
N ASN A 75 -9.55 -12.68 -2.62
CA ASN A 75 -10.40 -13.79 -2.20
C ASN A 75 -9.66 -15.12 -2.49
N PRO A 76 -9.44 -15.97 -1.48
CA PRO A 76 -8.65 -17.19 -1.61
C PRO A 76 -9.26 -18.23 -2.57
N ASP A 77 -10.58 -18.23 -2.73
CA ASP A 77 -11.29 -19.18 -3.60
C ASP A 77 -11.19 -18.80 -5.08
N SER A 78 -11.15 -17.49 -5.37
CA SER A 78 -11.14 -16.98 -6.75
C SER A 78 -9.77 -16.50 -7.22
N GLY A 79 -8.81 -16.29 -6.30
CA GLY A 79 -7.51 -15.69 -6.57
C GLY A 79 -7.61 -14.25 -7.12
N ARG A 80 -8.75 -13.58 -6.93
CA ARG A 80 -9.02 -12.25 -7.49
C ARG A 80 -9.45 -11.27 -6.40
N PRO A 81 -9.10 -9.98 -6.55
CA PRO A 81 -9.62 -8.94 -5.69
C PRO A 81 -11.13 -8.75 -5.93
N ALA A 82 -11.81 -8.17 -4.94
CA ALA A 82 -13.19 -7.75 -5.12
C ALA A 82 -13.32 -6.81 -6.34
N ARG A 83 -14.46 -6.92 -7.05
CA ARG A 83 -14.70 -6.10 -8.25
C ARG A 83 -14.63 -4.62 -7.88
N GLY A 84 -13.75 -3.87 -8.54
CA GLY A 84 -13.57 -2.43 -8.30
C GLY A 84 -12.50 -2.10 -7.26
N ALA A 85 -12.17 -3.00 -6.33
CA ALA A 85 -11.25 -2.69 -5.22
C ALA A 85 -9.86 -2.20 -5.69
N ARG A 86 -9.31 -2.81 -6.75
CA ARG A 86 -8.03 -2.36 -7.32
C ARG A 86 -8.13 -0.97 -7.95
N ARG A 87 -9.23 -0.67 -8.64
CA ARG A 87 -9.48 0.65 -9.22
C ARG A 87 -9.58 1.69 -8.11
N ASP A 88 -10.37 1.41 -7.08
CA ASP A 88 -10.58 2.33 -5.96
C ASP A 88 -9.26 2.64 -5.26
N GLN A 89 -8.41 1.63 -5.09
CA GLN A 89 -7.07 1.83 -4.54
C GLN A 89 -6.20 2.72 -5.43
N ILE A 90 -6.16 2.50 -6.75
CA ILE A 90 -5.42 3.36 -7.69
C ILE A 90 -5.95 4.81 -7.64
N GLU A 91 -7.26 4.99 -7.53
CA GLU A 91 -7.88 6.31 -7.39
C GLU A 91 -7.45 7.01 -6.10
N GLN A 92 -7.44 6.30 -4.98
CA GLN A 92 -6.94 6.81 -3.69
C GLN A 92 -5.47 7.22 -3.79
N ILE A 93 -4.64 6.43 -4.49
CA ILE A 93 -3.23 6.75 -4.73
C ILE A 93 -3.12 8.06 -5.53
N CYS A 94 -3.87 8.20 -6.62
CA CYS A 94 -3.91 9.43 -7.42
C CYS A 94 -4.30 10.65 -6.59
N LYS A 95 -5.36 10.54 -5.76
CA LYS A 95 -5.80 11.60 -4.84
C LYS A 95 -4.73 11.96 -3.83
N ARG A 96 -4.04 10.97 -3.26
CA ARG A 96 -2.96 11.19 -2.29
C ARG A 96 -1.76 11.90 -2.92
N ILE A 97 -1.30 11.43 -4.07
CA ILE A 97 -0.14 12.02 -4.76
C ILE A 97 -0.49 13.44 -5.24
N GLY A 98 -1.64 13.62 -5.90
CA GLY A 98 -2.03 14.90 -6.46
C GLY A 98 -2.39 15.98 -5.43
N ARG A 99 -2.70 15.62 -4.17
CA ARG A 99 -2.81 16.58 -3.07
C ARG A 99 -1.44 17.12 -2.63
N THR A 100 -0.39 16.30 -2.80
CA THR A 100 0.98 16.64 -2.38
C THR A 100 1.76 17.32 -3.50
N GLN A 101 1.47 16.98 -4.75
CA GLN A 101 2.19 17.44 -5.93
C GLN A 101 1.22 18.02 -6.96
N GLU A 102 1.60 19.14 -7.57
CA GLU A 102 0.81 19.80 -8.64
C GLU A 102 0.62 18.89 -9.87
N SER A 103 1.56 17.98 -10.14
CA SER A 103 1.44 16.96 -11.17
C SER A 103 2.28 15.73 -10.83
N PHE A 104 1.86 14.56 -11.31
CA PHE A 104 2.50 13.27 -11.08
C PHE A 104 2.51 12.40 -12.34
N ARG A 105 3.33 11.36 -12.36
CA ARG A 105 3.41 10.38 -13.44
C ARG A 105 2.70 9.10 -13.07
N THR A 106 2.30 8.31 -14.07
CA THR A 106 1.79 6.94 -13.81
C THR A 106 2.83 6.08 -13.08
N VAL A 107 4.12 6.33 -13.31
CA VAL A 107 5.21 5.64 -12.59
C VAL A 107 5.14 5.93 -11.09
N ASP A 108 4.77 7.15 -10.68
CA ASP A 108 4.66 7.49 -9.26
C ASP A 108 3.50 6.72 -8.60
N VAL A 109 2.40 6.52 -9.33
CA VAL A 109 1.27 5.67 -8.90
C VAL A 109 1.71 4.21 -8.76
N LEU A 110 2.49 3.70 -9.72
CA LEU A 110 3.02 2.34 -9.66
C LEU A 110 3.98 2.14 -8.49
N ASN A 111 4.86 3.10 -8.21
CA ASN A 111 5.78 3.00 -7.07
C ASN A 111 5.01 2.92 -5.75
N VAL A 112 3.98 3.75 -5.56
CA VAL A 112 3.13 3.68 -4.35
C VAL A 112 2.35 2.35 -4.30
N LEU A 113 1.90 1.84 -5.44
CA LEU A 113 1.23 0.56 -5.52
C LEU A 113 2.18 -0.60 -5.14
N GLU A 114 3.45 -0.53 -5.56
CA GLU A 114 4.50 -1.49 -5.21
C GLU A 114 4.82 -1.43 -3.71
N ASP A 115 4.87 -0.24 -3.12
CA ASP A 115 5.06 -0.07 -1.68
C ASP A 115 3.93 -0.71 -0.84
N ILE A 116 2.71 -0.76 -1.37
CA ILE A 116 1.52 -1.31 -0.66
C ILE A 116 1.37 -2.81 -0.91
N GLU A 117 1.47 -3.25 -2.17
CA GLU A 117 1.17 -4.62 -2.57
C GLU A 117 2.39 -5.54 -2.52
N GLY A 118 3.59 -4.96 -2.61
CA GLY A 118 4.84 -5.66 -2.91
C GLY A 118 5.07 -5.75 -4.42
N GLU A 119 5.66 -6.86 -4.86
CA GLU A 119 6.04 -7.06 -6.26
C GLU A 119 4.83 -6.93 -7.22
N LEU A 120 4.93 -6.00 -8.17
CA LEU A 120 3.88 -5.74 -9.16
C LEU A 120 4.01 -6.65 -10.37
N THR A 121 3.00 -7.48 -10.60
CA THR A 121 2.87 -8.26 -11.84
C THR A 121 2.64 -7.36 -13.06
N ASP A 122 3.01 -7.85 -14.25
CA ASP A 122 2.78 -7.11 -15.50
C ASP A 122 1.28 -6.84 -15.76
N GLY A 123 0.41 -7.74 -15.29
CA GLY A 123 -1.03 -7.55 -15.32
C GLY A 123 -1.48 -6.34 -14.49
N MET A 124 -0.92 -6.15 -13.29
CA MET A 124 -1.22 -4.99 -12.44
C MET A 124 -0.71 -3.69 -13.06
N LYS A 125 0.49 -3.71 -13.65
CA LYS A 125 1.06 -2.54 -14.34
C LYS A 125 0.17 -2.13 -15.52
N SER A 126 -0.15 -3.06 -16.41
CA SER A 126 -1.02 -2.83 -17.56
C SER A 126 -2.40 -2.32 -17.15
N TYR A 127 -3.00 -2.95 -16.13
CA TYR A 127 -4.29 -2.53 -15.59
C TYR A 127 -4.26 -1.12 -15.01
N THR A 128 -3.17 -0.73 -14.35
CA THR A 128 -3.02 0.64 -13.83
C THR A 128 -3.05 1.67 -14.95
N TYR A 129 -2.38 1.43 -16.08
CA TYR A 129 -2.46 2.33 -17.24
C TYR A 129 -3.88 2.44 -17.81
N ALA A 130 -4.62 1.33 -17.86
CA ALA A 130 -6.02 1.35 -18.29
C ALA A 130 -6.89 2.17 -17.33
N VAL A 131 -6.74 1.95 -16.01
CA VAL A 131 -7.46 2.70 -14.97
C VAL A 131 -7.14 4.20 -15.03
N MET A 132 -5.89 4.59 -15.26
CA MET A 132 -5.54 6.02 -15.43
C MET A 132 -6.31 6.68 -16.59
N THR A 133 -6.55 5.93 -17.66
CA THR A 133 -7.34 6.43 -18.80
C THR A 133 -8.81 6.56 -18.42
N THR A 134 -9.38 5.58 -17.72
CA THR A 134 -10.76 5.64 -17.20
C THR A 134 -10.95 6.79 -16.21
N LEU A 135 -10.01 6.99 -15.29
CA LEU A 135 -10.06 8.11 -14.32
C LEU A 135 -9.97 9.47 -15.01
N GLN A 136 -9.35 9.55 -16.20
CA GLN A 136 -9.37 10.75 -17.02
C GLN A 136 -10.76 10.98 -17.64
N GLU A 137 -11.36 9.94 -18.22
CA GLU A 137 -12.71 10.01 -18.81
C GLU A 137 -13.78 10.40 -17.77
N GLU A 138 -13.60 9.96 -16.53
CA GLU A 138 -14.48 10.26 -15.39
C GLU A 138 -14.19 11.61 -14.71
N GLY A 139 -13.18 12.35 -15.17
CA GLY A 139 -12.84 13.67 -14.64
C GLY A 139 -12.23 13.64 -13.24
N VAL A 140 -11.57 12.55 -12.84
CA VAL A 140 -10.83 12.48 -11.57
C VAL A 140 -9.41 13.04 -11.73
N VAL A 141 -8.78 12.80 -12.89
CA VAL A 141 -7.44 13.28 -13.22
C VAL A 141 -7.42 13.92 -14.60
N ASP A 142 -6.63 14.98 -14.77
CA ASP A 142 -6.38 15.59 -16.07
C ASP A 142 -5.02 15.19 -16.63
N LYS A 143 -4.97 14.90 -17.92
CA LYS A 143 -3.72 14.62 -18.62
C LYS A 143 -3.03 15.93 -19.00
N VAL A 144 -1.89 16.20 -18.36
CA VAL A 144 -1.07 17.42 -18.59
C VAL A 144 0.13 17.18 -19.49
N GLY A 145 0.46 15.93 -19.80
CA GLY A 145 1.56 15.60 -20.71
C GLY A 145 1.72 14.10 -20.94
N ARG A 146 2.79 13.69 -21.62
CA ARG A 146 3.08 12.27 -21.85
C ARG A 146 3.28 11.54 -20.52
N GLY A 147 2.30 10.73 -20.14
CA GLY A 147 2.30 9.97 -18.89
C GLY A 147 2.28 10.85 -17.63
N ARG A 148 1.91 12.14 -17.75
CA ARG A 148 1.77 13.08 -16.63
C ARG A 148 0.31 13.45 -16.43
N TRP A 149 -0.06 13.52 -15.17
CA TRP A 149 -1.42 13.70 -14.66
C TRP A 149 -1.41 14.77 -13.57
N LYS A 150 -2.56 15.41 -13.37
CA LYS A 150 -2.86 16.23 -12.22
C LYS A 150 -4.26 15.86 -11.72
N LEU A 151 -4.60 16.18 -10.47
CA LEU A 151 -5.99 16.06 -10.06
C LEU A 151 -6.85 17.06 -10.83
N ALA A 152 -8.02 16.61 -11.27
CA ALA A 152 -9.02 17.51 -11.82
C ALA A 152 -9.43 18.52 -10.75
N SER A 153 -9.57 19.78 -11.15
CA SER A 153 -9.96 20.90 -10.27
C SER A 153 -11.48 21.03 -10.16
#